data_AF-A0A6J7DX83-F1
#
_entry.id   AF-A0A6J7DX83-F1
#
_cell.length_a   1.000
_cell.length_b   1.000
_cell.length_c   1.000
_cell.angle_alpha   90.00
_cell.angle_beta   90.00
_cell.angle_gamma   90.00
#
_symmetry.space_group_name_H-M   'P 1'
#
loop_
_entity.id
_entity.type
_entity.pdbx_description
1 polymer ?
#
loop_
_entity_poly.entity_id
_entity_poly.type
_entity_poly.pdbx_seq_one_letter_code
_entity_poly.pdbx_strand_id
1 'polypeptide(L)'
;MIAVSGTQHGTNTFNVGACASSPGCAPAVWQQAVGSKLLTALNKYSDESPGTTTSWTTIRSTTDETVQPQGGSHPTSSLKGATNILIQSVCKGRRTGHIASAVDSVSFAAAKDAIEHSGPAKVSRLPSNVCSHPFAIGLDEFGTYVLLSVAKQLTSGNQTSMPKVLAEPAVKSYAKR
;
A
#
# COMPACT_ATOMS: atom_id res chain seq x y z
N MET A 1 -8.27 5.23 9.91
CA MET A 1 -7.06 4.66 9.30
C MET A 1 -7.01 5.00 7.83
N ILE A 2 -5.85 5.44 7.33
CA ILE A 2 -5.60 5.71 5.92
C ILE A 2 -4.39 4.87 5.53
N ALA A 3 -4.54 4.02 4.51
CA ALA A 3 -3.47 3.18 3.99
C ALA A 3 -3.26 3.48 2.51
N VAL A 4 -2.01 3.73 2.10
CA VAL A 4 -1.64 3.98 0.70
C VAL A 4 -0.71 2.87 0.24
N SER A 5 -1.00 2.28 -0.91
CA SER A 5 -0.20 1.20 -1.50
C SER A 5 -0.01 -0.01 -0.58
N GLY A 6 -1.02 -0.34 0.23
CA GLY A 6 -0.90 -1.38 1.25
C GLY A 6 -0.85 -2.81 0.68
N THR A 7 -0.19 -3.71 1.40
CA THR A 7 -0.08 -5.14 1.09
C THR A 7 -1.06 -5.99 1.91
N GLN A 8 -2.29 -5.52 2.11
CA GLN A 8 -3.26 -6.16 3.02
C GLN A 8 -3.54 -7.63 2.66
N HIS A 9 -3.52 -7.99 1.37
CA HIS A 9 -3.61 -9.38 0.91
C HIS A 9 -2.30 -9.90 0.30
N GLY A 10 -1.20 -9.19 0.55
CA GLY A 10 0.14 -9.52 0.11
C GLY A 10 0.42 -9.13 -1.34
N THR A 11 1.66 -9.33 -1.77
CA THR A 11 2.08 -9.06 -3.15
C THR A 11 2.64 -10.32 -3.80
N ASN A 12 2.37 -10.48 -5.11
CA ASN A 12 2.95 -11.56 -5.92
C ASN A 12 4.29 -11.18 -6.57
N THR A 13 4.74 -9.93 -6.41
CA THR A 13 6.05 -9.47 -6.92
C THR A 13 7.22 -9.98 -6.07
N PHE A 14 6.96 -10.38 -4.82
CA PHE A 14 7.98 -10.90 -3.91
C PHE A 14 8.20 -12.38 -4.17
N ASN A 15 9.33 -12.70 -4.82
CA ASN A 15 9.73 -14.08 -5.10
C ASN A 15 10.34 -14.75 -3.85
N VAL A 16 9.47 -15.28 -2.99
CA VAL A 16 9.87 -16.03 -1.78
C VAL A 16 10.63 -17.32 -2.09
N GLY A 17 10.47 -17.90 -3.28
CA GLY A 17 11.25 -19.06 -3.71
C GLY A 17 12.75 -18.75 -3.80
N ALA A 18 13.10 -17.58 -4.35
CA ALA A 18 14.48 -17.09 -4.39
C ALA A 18 15.05 -16.78 -2.98
N CYS A 19 14.18 -16.55 -2.00
CA CYS A 19 14.57 -16.29 -0.62
C CYS A 19 14.91 -17.57 0.17
N ALA A 20 14.56 -18.76 -0.32
CA ALA A 20 14.75 -20.02 0.39
C ALA A 20 16.22 -20.50 0.44
N SER A 21 17.12 -19.79 -0.25
CA SER A 21 18.57 -20.06 -0.30
C SER A 21 19.39 -18.89 0.24
N SER A 22 20.63 -19.17 0.66
CA SER A 22 21.57 -18.15 1.15
C SER A 22 21.73 -16.99 0.14
N PRO A 23 21.71 -15.72 0.58
CA PRO A 23 21.69 -15.26 1.97
C PRO A 23 20.30 -15.13 2.60
N GLY A 24 19.23 -15.49 1.89
CA GLY A 24 17.84 -15.32 2.32
C GLY A 24 17.28 -13.92 2.04
N CYS A 25 16.12 -13.64 2.62
CA CYS A 25 15.45 -12.34 2.54
C CYS A 25 15.08 -11.80 3.92
N ALA A 26 14.83 -10.49 4.00
CA ALA A 26 14.31 -9.90 5.22
C ALA A 26 12.98 -10.56 5.64
N PRO A 27 12.72 -10.78 6.94
CA PRO A 27 11.48 -11.36 7.44
C PRO A 27 10.20 -10.73 6.84
N ALA A 28 10.18 -9.42 6.66
CA ALA A 28 9.05 -8.68 6.12
C ALA A 28 8.75 -8.99 4.64
N VAL A 29 9.74 -9.44 3.85
CA VAL A 29 9.53 -9.89 2.45
C VAL A 29 8.71 -11.17 2.45
N TRP A 30 9.07 -12.13 3.30
CA TRP A 30 8.31 -13.36 3.47
C TRP A 30 6.89 -13.09 3.96
N GLN A 31 6.74 -12.21 4.94
CA GLN A 31 5.44 -11.94 5.57
C GLN A 31 4.49 -11.13 4.69
N GLN A 32 4.98 -10.31 3.76
CA GLN A 32 4.15 -9.53 2.83
C GLN A 32 3.91 -10.24 1.49
N ALA A 33 4.53 -11.39 1.25
CA ALA A 33 4.25 -12.18 0.06
C ALA A 33 2.83 -12.76 0.13
N VAL A 34 2.18 -12.85 -1.04
CA VAL A 34 0.87 -13.52 -1.13
C VAL A 34 0.95 -14.95 -0.58
N GLY A 35 -0.04 -15.32 0.24
CA GLY A 35 -0.10 -16.65 0.87
C GLY A 35 0.88 -16.86 2.03
N SER A 36 1.53 -15.82 2.54
CA SER A 36 2.36 -15.92 3.75
C SER A 36 1.53 -16.42 4.95
N LYS A 37 2.18 -17.09 5.90
CA LYS A 37 1.56 -17.55 7.15
C LYS A 37 0.99 -16.36 7.92
N LEU A 38 1.69 -15.22 7.95
CA LEU A 38 1.19 -14.01 8.61
C LEU A 38 -0.12 -13.52 7.99
N LEU A 39 -0.16 -13.33 6.66
CA LEU A 39 -1.34 -12.82 5.99
C LEU A 39 -2.47 -13.85 5.97
N THR A 40 -2.15 -15.14 5.89
CA THR A 40 -3.15 -16.22 6.04
C THR A 40 -3.80 -16.16 7.42
N ALA A 41 -3.02 -15.93 8.48
CA ALA A 41 -3.54 -15.79 9.83
C ALA A 41 -4.35 -14.49 10.02
N LEU A 42 -3.85 -13.36 9.48
CA LEU A 42 -4.51 -12.06 9.58
C LEU A 42 -5.83 -12.01 8.80
N ASN A 43 -5.85 -12.54 7.58
CA ASN A 43 -7.03 -12.48 6.70
C ASN A 43 -8.03 -13.61 6.97
N LYS A 44 -7.78 -14.47 7.98
CA LYS A 44 -8.78 -15.41 8.50
C LYS A 44 -9.88 -14.71 9.30
N TYR A 45 -9.59 -13.52 9.83
CA TYR A 45 -10.58 -12.69 10.51
C TYR A 45 -11.57 -12.12 9.48
N SER A 46 -12.87 -12.22 9.76
CA SER A 46 -13.92 -11.77 8.84
C SER A 46 -14.05 -10.24 8.74
N ASP A 47 -13.53 -9.52 9.74
CA ASP A 47 -13.54 -8.07 9.81
C ASP A 47 -12.17 -7.52 9.39
N GLU A 48 -12.10 -7.10 8.13
CA GLU A 48 -10.91 -6.51 7.50
C GLU A 48 -10.71 -5.04 7.86
N SER A 49 -11.73 -4.38 8.42
CA SER A 49 -11.69 -2.97 8.81
C SER A 49 -12.10 -2.81 10.28
N PRO A 50 -11.38 -3.42 11.22
CA PRO A 50 -11.83 -3.53 12.60
C PRO A 50 -11.95 -2.17 13.29
N GLY A 51 -12.93 -2.10 14.18
CA GLY A 51 -13.20 -0.95 15.03
C GLY A 51 -14.54 -0.28 14.73
N THR A 52 -15.40 -0.20 15.74
CA THR A 52 -16.72 0.46 15.63
C THR A 52 -16.63 1.97 15.48
N THR A 53 -15.49 2.56 15.86
CA THR A 53 -15.22 4.01 15.80
C THR A 53 -14.16 4.37 14.76
N THR A 54 -13.46 3.39 14.19
CA THR A 54 -12.39 3.65 13.23
C THR A 54 -12.92 3.52 11.82
N SER A 55 -12.87 4.60 11.06
CA SER A 55 -13.17 4.56 9.63
C SER A 55 -11.92 4.25 8.82
N TRP A 56 -12.06 3.47 7.75
CA TRP A 56 -10.95 2.97 6.95
C TRP A 56 -10.99 3.50 5.53
N THR A 57 -9.87 4.05 5.06
CA THR A 57 -9.65 4.45 3.67
C THR A 57 -8.41 3.75 3.15
N THR A 58 -8.52 3.10 2.00
CA THR A 58 -7.38 2.56 1.25
C THR A 58 -7.24 3.34 -0.05
N ILE A 59 -6.00 3.65 -0.43
CA ILE A 59 -5.68 4.27 -1.72
C ILE A 59 -4.66 3.39 -2.44
N ARG A 60 -4.92 3.09 -3.71
CA ARG A 60 -4.06 2.25 -4.55
C ARG A 60 -3.89 2.81 -5.95
N SER A 61 -2.86 2.33 -6.62
CA SER A 61 -2.56 2.61 -8.02
C SER A 61 -2.46 1.31 -8.81
N THR A 62 -3.11 1.23 -9.97
CA THR A 62 -2.94 0.07 -10.87
C THR A 62 -1.54 -0.05 -11.43
N THR A 63 -0.75 1.03 -11.41
CA THR A 63 0.63 1.06 -11.90
C THR A 63 1.67 0.87 -10.81
N ASP A 64 1.27 0.47 -9.59
CA ASP A 64 2.19 0.13 -8.51
C ASP A 64 3.05 -1.08 -8.91
N GLU A 65 4.35 -0.89 -9.02
CA GLU A 65 5.29 -1.92 -9.46
C GLU A 65 5.76 -2.85 -8.33
N THR A 66 5.44 -2.54 -7.07
CA THR A 66 5.88 -3.29 -5.89
C THR A 66 4.74 -4.13 -5.32
N VAL A 67 3.53 -3.61 -5.33
CA VAL A 67 2.37 -4.25 -4.73
C VAL A 67 1.41 -4.62 -5.85
N GLN A 68 1.24 -5.92 -6.11
CA GLN A 68 0.35 -6.44 -7.14
C GLN A 68 -0.34 -7.73 -6.66
N PRO A 69 -1.58 -8.02 -7.13
CA PRO A 69 -2.36 -7.25 -8.09
C PRO A 69 -3.05 -6.01 -7.49
N GLN A 70 -3.06 -4.89 -8.22
CA GLN A 70 -3.79 -3.67 -7.83
C GLN A 70 -4.99 -3.36 -8.71
N GLY A 71 -5.25 -4.18 -9.73
CA GLY A 71 -6.47 -4.14 -10.55
C GLY A 71 -7.36 -5.37 -10.32
N GLY A 72 -8.41 -5.48 -11.13
CA GLY A 72 -9.31 -6.64 -11.11
C GLY A 72 -10.31 -6.63 -9.95
N SER A 73 -10.94 -7.79 -9.71
CA SER A 73 -12.02 -7.96 -8.73
C SER A 73 -11.54 -8.00 -7.27
N HIS A 74 -10.29 -8.42 -7.05
CA HIS A 74 -9.71 -8.60 -5.71
C HIS A 74 -8.32 -7.93 -5.61
N PRO A 75 -8.22 -6.60 -5.76
CA PRO A 75 -6.95 -5.91 -5.64
C PRO A 75 -6.44 -5.98 -4.20
N THR A 76 -5.14 -6.21 -4.02
CA THR A 76 -4.56 -6.54 -2.72
C THR A 76 -4.75 -5.45 -1.67
N SER A 77 -4.71 -4.17 -2.08
CA SER A 77 -4.88 -3.06 -1.13
C SER A 77 -6.32 -2.81 -0.67
N SER A 78 -7.31 -3.50 -1.25
CA SER A 78 -8.70 -3.30 -0.88
C SER A 78 -9.04 -4.00 0.43
N LEU A 79 -9.91 -3.38 1.23
CA LEU A 79 -10.46 -3.96 2.46
C LEU A 79 -11.99 -3.87 2.43
N LYS A 80 -12.65 -4.96 2.82
CA LYS A 80 -14.09 -4.96 3.10
C LYS A 80 -14.38 -3.99 4.24
N GLY A 81 -15.42 -3.16 4.08
CA GLY A 81 -15.82 -2.16 5.07
C GLY A 81 -15.05 -0.82 4.99
N ALA A 82 -14.01 -0.72 4.15
CA ALA A 82 -13.31 0.53 3.88
C ALA A 82 -13.88 1.29 2.66
N THR A 83 -13.60 2.60 2.57
CA THR A 83 -13.59 3.28 1.27
C THR A 83 -12.31 2.88 0.55
N ASN A 84 -12.45 2.24 -0.63
CA ASN A 84 -11.32 1.81 -1.44
C ASN A 84 -11.18 2.70 -2.69
N ILE A 85 -10.16 3.56 -2.71
CA ILE A 85 -9.92 4.53 -3.77
C ILE A 85 -8.85 4.01 -4.72
N LEU A 86 -9.21 3.89 -6.00
CA LEU A 86 -8.26 3.71 -7.09
C LEU A 86 -7.94 5.08 -7.69
N ILE A 87 -6.66 5.46 -7.67
CA ILE A 87 -6.19 6.76 -8.20
C ILE A 87 -6.64 6.93 -9.66
N GLN A 88 -6.53 5.89 -10.49
CA GLN A 88 -6.93 5.93 -11.90
C GLN A 88 -8.45 6.05 -12.13
N SER A 89 -9.27 5.70 -11.14
CA SER A 89 -10.73 5.95 -11.19
C SER A 89 -11.08 7.41 -10.92
N VAL A 90 -10.23 8.12 -10.17
CA VAL A 90 -10.37 9.56 -9.90
C VAL A 90 -9.74 10.37 -11.04
N CYS A 91 -8.49 10.05 -11.38
CA CYS A 91 -7.71 10.70 -12.42
C CYS A 91 -7.38 9.71 -13.54
N LYS A 92 -8.23 9.64 -14.57
CA LYS A 92 -8.04 8.75 -15.71
C LYS A 92 -6.67 8.96 -16.35
N GLY A 93 -5.94 7.88 -16.60
CA GLY A 93 -4.60 7.91 -17.22
C GLY A 93 -3.45 8.26 -16.28
N ARG A 94 -3.70 8.59 -15.00
CA ARG A 94 -2.63 8.84 -14.02
C ARG A 94 -1.72 7.61 -13.89
N ARG A 95 -0.41 7.83 -14.04
CA ARG A 95 0.63 6.81 -13.78
C ARG A 95 1.38 7.20 -12.53
N THR A 96 1.28 6.39 -11.49
CA THR A 96 1.97 6.62 -10.21
C THR A 96 2.40 5.28 -9.61
N GLY A 97 3.68 5.18 -9.26
CA GLY A 97 4.27 3.95 -8.72
C GLY A 97 4.04 3.79 -7.23
N HIS A 98 4.67 2.79 -6.62
CA HIS A 98 4.47 2.43 -5.21
C HIS A 98 4.70 3.61 -4.25
N ILE A 99 5.92 4.18 -4.28
CA ILE A 99 6.34 5.28 -3.41
C ILE A 99 5.63 6.58 -3.81
N ALA A 100 5.50 6.83 -5.12
CA ALA A 100 4.86 8.03 -5.64
C ALA A 100 3.37 8.12 -5.24
N SER A 101 2.70 6.99 -5.07
CA SER A 101 1.30 6.96 -4.61
C SER A 101 1.15 7.60 -3.23
N ALA A 102 2.15 7.54 -2.34
CA ALA A 102 2.09 8.17 -1.02
C ALA A 102 2.05 9.70 -1.06
N VAL A 103 2.60 10.31 -2.12
CA VAL A 103 2.65 11.76 -2.33
C VAL A 103 1.72 12.24 -3.46
N ASP A 104 0.96 11.32 -4.06
CA ASP A 104 0.01 11.63 -5.14
C ASP A 104 -1.09 12.56 -4.64
N SER A 105 -1.51 13.49 -5.49
CA SER A 105 -2.54 14.48 -5.18
C SER A 105 -3.85 13.86 -4.69
N VAL A 106 -4.27 12.71 -5.25
CA VAL A 106 -5.49 12.00 -4.84
C VAL A 106 -5.33 11.39 -3.45
N SER A 107 -4.19 10.76 -3.18
CA SER A 107 -3.88 10.17 -1.87
C SER A 107 -3.90 11.23 -0.77
N PHE A 108 -3.27 12.38 -1.03
CA PHE A 108 -3.21 13.47 -0.04
C PHE A 108 -4.57 14.13 0.16
N ALA A 109 -5.34 14.36 -0.92
CA ALA A 109 -6.68 14.90 -0.83
C ALA A 109 -7.63 13.95 -0.06
N ALA A 110 -7.53 12.63 -0.30
CA ALA A 110 -8.29 11.62 0.44
C ALA A 110 -7.88 11.57 1.92
N ALA A 111 -6.59 11.67 2.23
CA ALA A 111 -6.10 11.72 3.60
C ALA A 111 -6.64 12.95 4.34
N LYS A 112 -6.55 14.14 3.73
CA LYS A 112 -7.10 15.39 4.26
C LYS A 112 -8.61 15.27 4.49
N ASP A 113 -9.35 14.76 3.51
CA ASP A 113 -10.80 14.56 3.61
C ASP A 113 -11.20 13.63 4.76
N ALA A 114 -10.48 12.51 4.95
CA ALA A 114 -10.73 11.57 6.04
C ALA A 114 -10.34 12.10 7.43
N ILE A 115 -9.43 13.10 7.51
CA ILE A 115 -9.05 13.75 8.77
C ILE A 115 -10.05 14.84 9.15
N GLU A 116 -10.52 15.61 8.17
CA GLU A 116 -11.40 16.76 8.39
C GLU A 116 -12.88 16.39 8.58
N HIS A 117 -13.25 15.13 8.30
CA HIS A 117 -14.63 14.66 8.38
C HIS A 117 -14.76 13.39 9.20
N SER A 118 -15.91 13.22 9.84
CA SER A 118 -16.31 11.92 10.38
C SER A 118 -16.54 10.92 9.23
N GLY A 119 -16.03 9.70 9.40
CA GLY A 119 -16.13 8.66 8.39
C GLY A 119 -14.86 8.51 7.55
N PRO A 120 -14.84 7.58 6.58
CA PRO A 120 -13.74 7.45 5.65
C PRO A 120 -13.76 8.57 4.61
N ALA A 121 -12.70 8.66 3.81
CA ALA A 121 -12.65 9.58 2.69
C ALA A 121 -13.82 9.34 1.72
N LYS A 122 -14.27 10.38 1.04
CA LYS A 122 -15.25 10.30 -0.06
C LYS A 122 -14.71 11.00 -1.29
N VAL A 123 -14.67 10.27 -2.40
CA VAL A 123 -14.22 10.81 -3.70
C VAL A 123 -15.01 12.05 -4.11
N SER A 124 -16.31 12.10 -3.80
CA SER A 124 -17.18 13.24 -4.11
C SER A 124 -16.85 14.53 -3.36
N ARG A 125 -16.01 14.47 -2.31
CA ARG A 125 -15.56 15.64 -1.54
C ARG A 125 -14.15 16.09 -1.92
N LEU A 126 -13.46 15.34 -2.78
CA LEU A 126 -12.13 15.75 -3.23
C LEU A 126 -12.23 17.04 -4.08
N PRO A 127 -11.20 17.91 -4.04
CA PRO A 127 -11.19 19.11 -4.88
C PRO A 127 -11.38 18.77 -6.36
N SER A 128 -12.16 19.58 -7.08
CA SER A 128 -12.43 19.35 -8.51
C SER A 128 -11.17 19.39 -9.38
N ASN A 129 -10.12 20.08 -8.91
CA ASN A 129 -8.82 20.17 -9.55
C ASN A 129 -7.81 19.13 -9.02
N VAL A 130 -8.22 18.10 -8.27
CA VAL A 130 -7.28 17.10 -7.69
C VAL A 130 -6.40 16.44 -8.76
N CYS A 131 -6.89 16.34 -10.01
CA CYS A 131 -6.15 15.74 -11.11
C CYS A 131 -5.21 16.70 -11.86
N SER A 132 -5.27 18.02 -11.61
CA SER A 132 -4.51 19.01 -12.37
C SER A 132 -3.02 19.03 -12.05
N HIS A 133 -2.60 18.38 -10.96
CA HIS A 133 -1.21 18.23 -10.55
C HIS A 133 -0.96 16.78 -10.12
N PRO A 134 0.26 16.23 -10.31
CA PRO A 134 0.58 14.85 -9.94
C PRO A 134 0.66 14.64 -8.42
N PHE A 135 1.07 15.66 -7.66
CA PHE A 135 1.42 15.54 -6.25
C PHE A 135 0.57 16.42 -5.33
N ALA A 136 0.69 16.19 -4.02
CA ALA A 136 0.04 16.98 -2.99
C ALA A 136 0.30 18.49 -3.15
N ILE A 137 -0.72 19.30 -2.89
CA ILE A 137 -0.60 20.76 -2.89
C ILE A 137 0.48 21.17 -1.87
N GLY A 138 1.43 22.00 -2.31
CA GLY A 138 2.56 22.44 -1.49
C GLY A 138 3.86 21.66 -1.74
N LEU A 139 3.82 20.58 -2.51
CA LEU A 139 5.04 19.91 -3.00
C LEU A 139 5.51 20.53 -4.30
N ASP A 140 6.81 20.81 -4.40
CA ASP A 140 7.45 21.19 -5.66
C ASP A 140 7.51 19.98 -6.60
N GLU A 141 6.95 20.09 -7.80
CA GLU A 141 6.84 18.95 -8.72
C GLU A 141 8.22 18.43 -9.15
N PHE A 142 9.12 19.34 -9.52
CA PHE A 142 10.45 18.97 -10.00
C PHE A 142 11.26 18.27 -8.92
N GLY A 143 11.35 18.87 -7.73
CA GLY A 143 12.03 18.31 -6.57
C GLY A 143 11.41 16.98 -6.13
N THR A 144 10.09 16.85 -6.22
CA THR A 144 9.41 15.58 -5.91
C THR A 144 9.77 14.50 -6.91
N TYR A 145 9.80 14.80 -8.21
CA TYR A 145 10.28 13.86 -9.22
C TYR A 145 11.74 13.44 -8.99
N VAL A 146 12.62 14.39 -8.67
CA VAL A 146 14.02 14.10 -8.34
C VAL A 146 14.11 13.17 -7.13
N LEU A 147 13.38 13.47 -6.04
CA LEU A 147 13.33 12.62 -4.85
C LEU A 147 12.83 11.21 -5.18
N LEU A 148 11.75 11.09 -5.94
CA LEU A 148 11.17 9.80 -6.34
C LEU A 148 12.10 8.98 -7.23
N SER A 149 12.91 9.63 -8.08
CA SER A 149 13.88 8.96 -8.95
C SER A 149 14.97 8.21 -8.17
N VAL A 150 15.34 8.71 -6.99
CA VAL A 150 16.35 8.09 -6.10
C VAL A 150 15.75 7.28 -4.95
N ALA A 151 14.47 7.46 -4.64
CA ALA A 151 13.80 6.80 -3.52
C ALA A 151 13.86 5.27 -3.58
N LYS A 152 13.76 4.68 -4.78
CA LYS A 152 13.91 3.23 -4.97
C LYS A 152 15.31 2.74 -4.59
N GLN A 153 16.34 3.51 -4.93
CA GLN A 153 17.71 3.13 -4.62
C GLN A 153 17.97 3.17 -3.12
N LEU A 154 17.49 4.20 -2.42
CA LEU A 154 17.58 4.31 -0.97
C LEU A 154 16.87 3.17 -0.24
N THR A 155 15.65 2.83 -0.69
CA THR A 155 14.88 1.73 -0.10
C THR A 155 15.52 0.37 -0.37
N SER A 156 16.06 0.13 -1.57
CA SER A 156 16.78 -1.11 -1.89
C SER A 156 18.09 -1.25 -1.10
N GLY A 157 18.85 -0.17 -0.91
CA GLY A 157 20.07 -0.16 -0.12
C GLY A 157 19.80 -0.57 1.32
N ASN A 158 18.74 -0.02 1.93
CA ASN A 158 18.33 -0.40 3.28
C ASN A 158 17.90 -1.87 3.40
N GLN A 159 17.37 -2.49 2.35
CA GLN A 159 17.02 -3.92 2.42
C GLN A 159 18.25 -4.82 2.49
N THR A 160 19.39 -4.39 1.93
CA THR A 160 20.62 -5.21 1.95
C THR A 160 21.23 -5.35 3.34
N SER A 161 21.01 -4.38 4.22
CA SER A 161 21.51 -4.37 5.61
C SER A 161 20.58 -5.06 6.61
N MET A 162 19.38 -5.47 6.19
CA MET A 162 18.43 -6.13 7.09
C MET A 162 18.86 -7.57 7.39
N PRO A 163 18.61 -8.08 8.61
CA PRO A 163 18.76 -9.49 8.92
C PRO A 163 17.96 -10.35 7.94
N LYS A 164 18.59 -11.43 7.45
CA LYS A 164 18.00 -12.31 6.44
C LYS A 164 17.66 -13.67 7.03
N VAL A 165 16.54 -14.23 6.58
CA VAL A 165 16.06 -15.55 6.97
C VAL A 165 15.72 -16.36 5.73
N LEU A 166 15.90 -17.68 5.82
CA LEU A 166 15.65 -18.64 4.74
C LEU A 166 14.19 -19.13 4.69
N ALA A 167 13.37 -18.72 5.67
CA ALA A 167 11.96 -19.09 5.74
C ALA A 167 11.18 -18.01 6.47
N GLU A 168 9.88 -17.95 6.20
CA GLU A 168 8.98 -17.06 6.92
C GLU A 168 8.99 -17.35 8.43
N PRO A 169 9.15 -16.33 9.29
CA PRO A 169 9.03 -16.47 10.72
C PRO A 169 7.70 -17.09 11.14
N ALA A 170 7.70 -17.80 12.27
CA ALA A 170 6.49 -18.35 12.84
C ALA A 170 5.49 -17.24 13.24
N VAL A 171 4.22 -17.42 12.88
CA VAL A 171 3.12 -16.57 13.35
C VAL A 171 3.06 -16.61 14.87
N LYS A 172 2.88 -15.45 15.51
CA LYS A 172 2.75 -15.35 16.97
C LYS A 172 1.46 -16.02 17.43
N SER A 173 1.48 -16.64 18.61
CA SER A 173 0.35 -17.40 19.16
C SER A 173 -0.97 -16.62 19.18
N TYR A 174 -0.92 -15.31 19.48
CA TYR A 174 -2.12 -14.47 19.53
C TYR A 174 -2.84 -14.34 18.19
N ALA A 175 -2.15 -14.56 17.07
CA ALA A 175 -2.69 -14.42 15.72
C ALA A 175 -3.08 -15.76 15.08
N LYS A 176 -2.80 -16.91 15.72
CA LYS A 176 -3.10 -18.25 15.17
C LYS A 176 -4.58 -18.70 15.35
N ARG A 177 -5.49 -17.78 15.66
CA ARG A 177 -6.87 -18.11 16.05
C ARG A 177 -7.66 -18.71 14.89
#